data_AF-A0A2G6D1B1-F1
#
_entry.id   AF-A0A2G6D1B1-F1
#
_cell.length_a   1.000
_cell.length_b   1.000
_cell.length_c   1.000
_cell.angle_alpha   90.00
_cell.angle_beta   90.00
_cell.angle_gamma   90.00
#
_symmetry.space_group_name_H-M   'P 1'
#
loop_
_entity.id
_entity.type
_entity.pdbx_description
1 polymer ?
#
loop_
_entity_poly.entity_id
_entity_poly.type
_entity_poly.pdbx_seq_one_letter_code
_entity_poly.pdbx_strand_id
1 'polypeptide(L)'
;MTESLMSQAVGLMIAGMGFVFVFLVILIGATTVMSRLAVKLEPPAPVVPPAPAPVAPQAASPMNDPRLMAVISAAVAKYRSHQKK
;
A
#
# COMPACT_ATOMS: atom_id res chain seq x y z
N MET A 1 53.00 5.28 -20.22
CA MET A 1 52.20 4.35 -21.06
C MET A 1 51.04 3.69 -20.32
N THR A 2 50.97 3.71 -18.98
CA THR A 2 49.87 3.15 -18.17
C THR A 2 48.68 4.11 -17.97
N GLU A 3 48.95 5.43 -17.95
CA GLU A 3 47.93 6.48 -17.81
C GLU A 3 46.79 6.34 -18.82
N SER A 4 47.10 6.00 -20.08
CA SER A 4 46.09 5.92 -21.14
C SER A 4 45.14 4.74 -20.95
N LEU A 5 45.60 3.61 -20.38
CA LEU A 5 44.75 2.45 -20.18
C LEU A 5 43.79 2.64 -19.01
N MET A 6 44.23 3.29 -17.93
CA MET A 6 43.34 3.67 -16.84
C MET A 6 42.28 4.67 -17.31
N SER A 7 42.68 5.70 -18.07
CA SER A 7 41.72 6.64 -18.65
C SER A 7 40.72 5.96 -19.59
N GLN A 8 41.16 4.98 -20.38
CA GLN A 8 40.30 4.23 -21.29
C GLN A 8 39.35 3.27 -20.55
N ALA A 9 39.82 2.62 -19.47
CA ALA A 9 39.00 1.78 -18.62
C ALA A 9 37.91 2.59 -17.89
N VAL A 10 38.25 3.78 -17.39
CA VAL A 10 37.27 4.70 -16.79
C VAL A 10 36.27 5.19 -17.84
N GLY A 11 36.73 5.53 -19.04
CA GLY A 11 35.84 5.90 -20.16
C GLY A 11 34.85 4.78 -20.51
N LEU A 12 35.31 3.53 -20.55
CA LEU A 12 34.48 2.36 -20.82
C LEU A 12 33.47 2.10 -19.69
N MET A 13 33.89 2.26 -18.42
CA MET A 13 33.01 2.12 -17.27
C MET A 13 31.89 3.17 -17.29
N ILE A 14 32.22 4.43 -17.55
CA ILE A 14 31.23 5.51 -17.66
C ILE A 14 30.29 5.27 -18.84
N ALA A 15 30.81 4.84 -19.99
CA ALA A 15 29.98 4.54 -21.15
C ALA A 15 28.99 3.40 -20.89
N GLY A 16 29.46 2.28 -20.31
CA GLY A 16 28.62 1.13 -19.99
C GLY A 16 27.60 1.42 -18.88
N MET A 17 28.06 1.99 -17.76
CA MET A 17 27.21 2.32 -16.62
C MET A 17 26.20 3.44 -16.96
N GLY A 18 26.62 4.43 -17.75
CA GLY A 18 25.77 5.52 -18.22
C GLY A 18 24.66 5.05 -19.15
N PHE A 19 24.98 4.18 -20.11
CA PHE A 19 23.96 3.61 -21.00
C PHE A 19 22.91 2.81 -20.21
N VAL A 20 23.35 1.95 -19.30
CA VAL A 20 22.45 1.18 -18.44
C VAL A 20 21.61 2.09 -17.56
N PHE A 21 22.21 3.13 -16.97
CA PHE A 21 21.48 4.11 -16.16
C PHE A 21 20.37 4.81 -16.96
N VAL A 22 20.68 5.33 -18.15
CA VAL A 22 19.70 5.97 -19.03
C VAL A 22 18.61 4.98 -19.43
N PHE A 23 18.97 3.75 -19.77
CA PHE A 23 18.02 2.70 -20.10
C PHE A 23 17.06 2.41 -18.94
N LEU A 24 17.57 2.27 -17.72
CA LEU A 24 16.75 2.08 -16.52
C LEU A 24 15.83 3.27 -16.24
N VAL A 25 16.31 4.51 -16.42
CA VAL A 25 15.47 5.72 -16.27
C VAL A 25 14.32 5.70 -17.28
N ILE A 26 14.57 5.32 -18.52
CA ILE A 26 13.53 5.16 -19.55
C ILE A 26 12.55 4.06 -19.16
N LEU A 27 13.02 2.90 -18.69
CA LEU A 27 12.16 1.81 -18.23
C LEU A 27 11.29 2.23 -17.05
N ILE A 28 11.86 2.86 -16.03
CA ILE A 28 11.12 3.37 -14.89
C ILE A 28 10.05 4.37 -15.36
N GLY A 29 10.41 5.25 -16.30
CA GLY A 29 9.46 6.16 -16.95
C GLY A 29 8.31 5.42 -17.62
N ALA A 30 8.60 4.40 -18.44
CA ALA A 30 7.60 3.58 -19.11
C ALA A 30 6.70 2.84 -18.12
N THR A 31 7.26 2.22 -17.08
CA THR A 31 6.49 1.54 -16.02
C THR A 31 5.64 2.54 -15.23
N THR A 32 6.13 3.76 -15.00
CA THR A 32 5.38 4.84 -14.33
C THR A 32 4.21 5.30 -15.20
N VAL A 33 4.42 5.45 -16.52
CA VAL A 33 3.36 5.76 -17.47
C VAL A 33 2.32 4.65 -17.48
N MET A 34 2.75 3.39 -17.51
CA MET A 34 1.84 2.23 -17.42
C MET A 34 1.04 2.23 -16.12
N SER A 35 1.68 2.50 -14.98
CA SER A 35 1.01 2.61 -13.67
C SER A 35 0.00 3.77 -13.66
N ARG A 36 0.36 4.93 -14.22
CA ARG A 36 -0.53 6.09 -14.35
C ARG A 36 -1.71 5.83 -15.26
N LEU A 37 -1.49 5.14 -16.38
CA LEU A 37 -2.56 4.73 -17.30
C LEU A 37 -3.47 3.70 -16.65
N ALA A 38 -2.92 2.71 -15.93
CA ALA A 38 -3.70 1.72 -15.20
C ALA A 38 -4.61 2.40 -14.17
N VAL A 39 -4.08 3.30 -13.35
CA VAL A 39 -4.88 4.06 -12.35
C VAL A 39 -5.91 5.00 -12.99
N LYS A 40 -5.68 5.48 -14.21
CA LYS A 40 -6.63 6.33 -14.93
C LYS A 40 -7.73 5.54 -15.65
N LEU A 41 -7.41 4.35 -16.17
CA LEU A 41 -8.38 3.50 -16.87
C LEU A 41 -9.23 2.68 -15.90
N GLU A 42 -8.67 2.27 -14.77
CA GLU A 42 -9.44 1.69 -13.69
C GLU A 42 -10.24 2.81 -12.99
N PRO A 43 -11.56 2.66 -12.81
CA PRO A 43 -12.33 3.55 -11.95
C PRO A 43 -11.64 3.63 -10.58
N PRO A 44 -11.67 4.78 -9.89
CA PRO A 44 -11.08 4.90 -8.57
C PRO A 44 -11.63 3.76 -7.71
N ALA A 45 -10.77 2.79 -7.39
CA ALA A 45 -11.09 1.76 -6.43
C ALA A 45 -11.61 2.51 -5.19
N PRO A 46 -12.74 2.10 -4.60
CA PRO A 46 -13.22 2.70 -3.38
C PRO A 46 -12.04 2.83 -2.45
N VAL A 47 -11.72 4.05 -2.03
CA VAL A 47 -10.71 4.33 -1.02
C VAL A 47 -11.08 3.47 0.18
N VAL A 48 -10.50 2.28 0.27
CA VAL A 48 -10.46 1.53 1.51
C VAL A 48 -9.64 2.43 2.40
N PRO A 49 -10.23 3.03 3.46
CA PRO A 49 -9.49 3.87 4.36
C PRO A 49 -8.24 3.11 4.78
N PRO A 50 -7.05 3.75 4.80
CA PRO A 50 -5.85 3.09 5.28
C PRO A 50 -6.21 2.37 6.57
N ALA A 51 -6.04 1.04 6.58
CA ALA A 51 -6.38 0.22 7.72
C ALA A 51 -5.75 0.91 8.94
N PRO A 52 -6.52 1.20 10.01
CA PRO A 52 -5.99 1.89 11.17
C PRO A 52 -4.70 1.19 11.58
N ALA A 53 -3.60 1.95 11.66
CA ALA A 53 -2.39 1.45 12.31
C ALA A 53 -2.83 0.80 13.63
N PRO A 54 -2.27 -0.36 14.03
CA PRO A 54 -2.68 -1.01 15.27
C PRO A 54 -2.51 -0.04 16.43
N VAL A 55 -3.58 0.66 16.79
CA VAL A 55 -3.67 1.44 18.00
C VAL A 55 -3.72 0.41 19.10
N ALA A 56 -2.64 0.34 19.87
CA ALA A 56 -2.64 -0.37 21.14
C ALA A 56 -3.94 0.05 21.87
N PRO A 57 -4.79 -0.90 22.30
CA PRO A 57 -6.09 -0.54 22.86
C PRO A 57 -5.91 0.37 24.07
N GLN A 58 -6.21 1.66 23.94
CA GLN A 58 -6.69 2.41 25.09
C GLN A 58 -8.04 1.79 25.42
N ALA A 59 -8.13 1.23 26.63
CA ALA A 59 -9.30 0.54 27.13
C ALA A 59 -10.50 1.50 27.16
N ALA A 60 -11.20 1.61 26.03
CA ALA A 60 -12.53 2.17 25.99
C ALA A 60 -13.43 1.25 26.81
N SER A 61 -13.98 1.78 27.90
CA SER A 61 -14.87 1.02 28.76
C SER A 61 -15.99 0.42 27.89
N PRO A 62 -16.18 -0.91 27.91
CA PRO A 62 -17.08 -1.63 26.98
C PRO A 62 -18.55 -1.22 27.09
N MET A 63 -18.88 -0.38 28.07
CA MET A 63 -20.21 0.15 28.32
C MET A 63 -20.61 1.29 27.37
N ASN A 64 -19.64 1.99 26.76
CA ASN A 64 -19.90 3.14 25.89
C ASN A 64 -19.82 2.83 24.40
N ASP A 65 -19.61 1.57 24.01
CA ASP A 65 -19.61 1.18 22.60
C ASP A 65 -21.07 0.98 22.10
N PRO A 66 -21.60 1.89 21.25
CA PRO A 66 -22.97 1.78 20.75
C PRO A 66 -23.19 0.50 19.93
N ARG A 67 -22.13 -0.03 19.33
CA ARG A 67 -22.18 -1.29 18.56
C ARG A 67 -22.38 -2.48 19.49
N LEU A 68 -21.68 -2.53 20.63
CA LEU A 68 -21.87 -3.60 21.61
C LEU A 68 -23.28 -3.57 22.21
N MET A 69 -23.80 -2.39 22.53
CA MET A 69 -25.18 -2.24 23.01
C MET A 69 -26.23 -2.73 21.99
N ALA A 70 -26.04 -2.41 20.70
CA ALA A 70 -26.91 -2.90 19.63
C ALA A 70 -26.87 -4.43 19.48
N VAL A 71 -25.69 -5.04 19.58
CA VAL A 71 -25.55 -6.50 19.50
C VAL A 71 -26.14 -7.21 20.73
N ILE A 72 -25.89 -6.68 21.94
CA ILE A 72 -26.43 -7.24 23.19
C ILE A 72 -27.96 -7.15 23.20
N SER A 73 -28.55 -6.01 22.81
CA SER A 73 -30.01 -5.86 22.73
C SER A 73 -30.65 -6.82 21.73
N ALA A 74 -30.05 -7.02 20.55
CA ALA A 74 -30.51 -7.99 19.57
C ALA A 74 -30.42 -9.44 20.10
N ALA A 75 -29.34 -9.77 20.80
CA ALA A 75 -29.16 -11.09 21.40
C ALA A 75 -30.20 -11.38 22.51
N VAL A 76 -30.47 -10.40 23.38
CA VAL A 76 -31.48 -10.52 24.45
C VAL A 76 -32.89 -10.64 23.86
N ALA A 77 -33.23 -9.86 22.84
CA ALA A 77 -34.51 -9.97 22.14
C ALA A 77 -34.71 -11.36 21.53
N LYS A 78 -33.67 -11.90 20.88
CA LYS A 78 -33.68 -13.25 20.31
C LYS A 78 -33.86 -14.33 21.39
N TYR A 79 -33.14 -14.26 22.50
CA TYR A 79 -33.28 -15.20 23.61
C TYR A 79 -34.70 -15.19 24.20
N ARG A 80 -35.27 -14.01 24.44
CA ARG A 80 -36.63 -13.88 24.99
C ARG A 80 -37.71 -14.40 24.05
N SER A 81 -37.53 -14.24 22.73
CA SER A 81 -38.43 -14.84 21.73
C SER A 81 -38.35 -16.37 21.71
N HIS A 82 -37.17 -16.94 22.00
CA HIS A 82 -36.96 -18.38 22.06
C HIS A 82 -37.49 -19.02 23.36
N GLN A 83 -37.54 -18.27 24.46
CA GLN A 83 -38.07 -18.74 25.76
C GLN A 83 -39.59 -18.65 25.91
N LYS A 84 -40.32 -18.08 24.94
CA LYS A 84 -41.79 -17.98 24.96
C LYS A 84 -42.51 -19.08 24.15
N LYS A 85 -41.81 -20.17 23.81
CA LYS A 85 -42.41 -21.41 23.30
C LYS A 85 -42.25 -22.50 24.34
#